data_AF-A0A1N6ZSD8-F1
#
_entry.id   AF-A0A1N6ZSD8-F1
#
_cell.length_a   1.000
_cell.length_b   1.000
_cell.length_c   1.000
_cell.angle_alpha   90.00
_cell.angle_beta   90.00
_cell.angle_gamma   90.00
#
_symmetry.space_group_name_H-M   'P 1'
#
loop_
_entity.id
_entity.type
_entity.pdbx_description
1 polymer ?
#
loop_
_entity_poly.entity_id
_entity_poly.type
_entity_poly.pdbx_seq_one_letter_code
_entity_poly.pdbx_strand_id
1 'polypeptide(L)'
;MPYSVFVTVELTQSGRGSRRVVVGVIGLVLFLLAGVGAYAVASGYREQDTKYCGHDCIPGLKIGTVVEALQGQGHACADKRQFWSCQLRIGKVRFEADLFRVPDVADFYEYIGKVEARIVNPDSTTAAAGLDYMSWFATLPHRDDPSTVKKLGGWLAEQITGDGDVTFVLDWEYALERKANTRSVELTMKRRY
;
A
#
# COMPACT_ATOMS: atom_id res chain seq x y z
N MET A 1 12.88 -35.64 37.58
CA MET A 1 14.03 -35.10 36.82
C MET A 1 13.60 -33.78 36.19
N PRO A 2 14.17 -32.64 36.63
CA PRO A 2 13.87 -31.29 36.14
C PRO A 2 14.94 -30.83 35.15
N TYR A 3 14.59 -29.99 34.17
CA TYR A 3 15.49 -28.94 33.66
C TYR A 3 14.64 -27.77 33.17
N SER A 4 14.52 -26.75 34.02
CA SER A 4 14.09 -25.39 33.65
C SER A 4 15.36 -24.63 33.23
N VAL A 5 15.45 -24.23 31.97
CA VAL A 5 16.54 -23.38 31.49
C VAL A 5 16.18 -21.93 31.81
N PHE A 6 16.87 -21.37 32.81
CA PHE A 6 16.92 -19.94 33.07
C PHE A 6 17.74 -19.27 31.95
N VAL A 7 17.13 -18.38 31.18
CA VAL A 7 17.87 -17.44 30.33
C VAL A 7 18.14 -16.20 31.17
N THR A 8 19.34 -16.14 31.72
CA THR A 8 19.90 -14.97 32.41
C THR A 8 20.22 -13.92 31.37
N VAL A 9 19.45 -12.84 31.29
CA VAL A 9 19.82 -11.66 30.49
C VAL A 9 20.73 -10.80 31.37
N GLU A 10 22.04 -10.88 31.14
CA GLU A 10 23.00 -9.93 31.71
C GLU A 10 22.76 -8.54 31.11
N LEU A 11 22.15 -7.66 31.90
CA LEU A 11 22.14 -6.22 31.66
C LEU A 11 23.52 -5.65 31.98
N THR A 12 24.44 -5.69 31.01
CA THR A 12 25.64 -4.84 31.05
C THR A 12 25.27 -3.41 30.67
N GLN A 13 25.07 -2.59 31.70
CA GLN A 13 24.96 -1.14 31.61
C GLN A 13 26.36 -0.53 31.63
N SER A 14 26.86 -0.02 30.49
CA SER A 14 27.91 1.02 30.49
C SER A 14 28.10 1.62 29.09
N GLY A 15 28.03 2.95 28.98
CA GLY A 15 28.58 3.66 27.81
C GLY A 15 27.66 4.67 27.14
N ARG A 16 27.73 5.92 27.63
CA ARG A 16 27.68 7.20 26.88
C ARG A 16 26.52 7.41 25.89
N GLY A 17 25.55 8.21 26.34
CA GLY A 17 24.37 8.61 25.58
C GLY A 17 24.69 9.46 24.35
N SER A 18 24.34 8.94 23.17
CA SER A 18 23.86 9.69 22.00
C SER A 18 23.31 8.75 20.91
N ARG A 19 22.82 7.57 21.29
CA ARG A 19 22.41 6.51 20.34
C ARG A 19 20.99 5.96 20.58
N ARG A 20 20.24 6.56 21.51
CA ARG A 20 18.87 6.11 21.87
C ARG A 20 17.76 6.80 21.07
N VAL A 21 18.03 7.91 20.38
CA VAL A 21 17.01 8.61 19.59
C VAL A 21 16.81 7.98 18.21
N VAL A 22 17.86 7.38 17.62
CA VAL A 22 17.80 6.82 16.27
C VAL A 22 17.04 5.47 16.23
N VAL A 23 17.09 4.69 17.31
CA VAL A 23 16.39 3.39 17.38
C VAL A 23 14.88 3.55 17.57
N GLY A 24 14.43 4.65 18.19
CA GLY A 24 13.00 4.92 18.38
C GLY A 24 12.27 5.23 17.07
N VAL A 25 12.90 5.94 16.14
CA VAL A 25 12.27 6.34 14.87
C VAL A 25 12.18 5.15 13.91
N ILE A 26 13.22 4.32 13.82
CA ILE A 26 13.22 3.13 12.94
C ILE A 26 12.24 2.07 13.46
N GLY A 27 12.18 1.88 14.79
CA GLY A 27 11.21 0.99 15.42
C GLY A 27 9.77 1.44 15.18
N LEU A 28 9.49 2.75 15.21
CA LEU A 28 8.15 3.28 14.95
C LEU A 28 7.71 3.09 13.49
N VAL A 29 8.63 3.26 12.53
CA VAL A 29 8.36 3.02 11.10
C VAL A 29 8.08 1.55 10.83
N LEU A 30 8.83 0.64 11.45
CA LEU A 30 8.57 -0.81 11.36
C LEU A 30 7.26 -1.21 12.08
N PHE A 31 6.88 -0.53 13.16
CA PHE A 31 5.63 -0.80 13.88
C PHE A 31 4.39 -0.29 13.13
N LEU A 32 4.52 0.81 12.37
CA LEU A 32 3.48 1.27 11.45
C LEU A 32 3.30 0.30 10.27
N LEU A 33 4.41 -0.27 9.78
CA LEU A 33 4.41 -1.24 8.67
C LEU A 33 4.08 -2.68 9.06
N ALA A 34 4.17 -3.07 10.35
CA ALA A 34 3.81 -4.41 10.82
C ALA A 34 2.29 -4.69 10.84
N GLY A 35 1.47 -3.74 10.35
CA GLY A 35 0.01 -3.85 10.22
C GLY A 35 -0.48 -4.52 8.94
N VAL A 36 0.35 -5.23 8.17
CA VAL A 36 -0.08 -5.88 6.91
C VAL A 36 -0.91 -7.16 7.12
N GLY A 37 -1.19 -7.54 8.38
CA GLY A 37 -1.78 -8.85 8.73
C GLY A 37 -3.29 -8.91 8.97
N ALA A 38 -4.05 -7.81 8.87
CA ALA A 38 -5.44 -7.79 9.33
C ALA A 38 -6.43 -7.27 8.28
N TYR A 39 -6.55 -7.94 7.14
CA TYR A 39 -7.64 -7.68 6.19
C TYR A 39 -8.28 -8.99 5.72
N ALA A 40 -8.84 -9.75 6.67
CA ALA A 40 -9.81 -10.79 6.36
C ALA A 40 -11.14 -10.11 5.99
N VAL A 41 -11.30 -9.73 4.73
CA VAL A 41 -12.63 -9.34 4.22
C VAL A 41 -13.44 -10.62 4.10
N ALA A 42 -14.47 -10.76 4.94
CA ALA A 42 -15.29 -11.96 5.02
C ALA A 42 -15.84 -12.36 3.64
N SER A 43 -15.53 -13.58 3.20
CA SER A 43 -15.87 -14.13 1.88
C SER A 43 -17.36 -14.04 1.52
N GLY A 44 -18.25 -14.04 2.52
CA GLY A 44 -19.70 -13.91 2.34
C GLY A 44 -20.20 -12.54 1.88
N TYR A 45 -19.46 -11.45 2.09
CA TYR A 45 -19.84 -10.11 1.60
C TYR A 45 -19.56 -9.92 0.10
N ARG A 46 -18.73 -10.80 -0.50
CA ARG A 46 -18.26 -10.66 -1.88
C ARG A 46 -19.33 -10.97 -2.92
N GLU A 47 -20.27 -11.86 -2.60
CA GLU A 47 -21.31 -12.32 -3.54
C GLU A 47 -22.41 -11.27 -3.79
N GLN A 48 -22.69 -10.42 -2.80
CA GLN A 48 -23.56 -9.26 -2.98
C GLN A 48 -22.82 -8.09 -3.65
N ASP A 49 -21.55 -7.84 -3.31
CA ASP A 49 -20.77 -6.74 -3.89
C ASP A 49 -20.34 -6.99 -5.34
N THR A 50 -20.19 -8.23 -5.82
CA THR A 50 -19.95 -8.51 -7.25
C THR A 50 -21.15 -8.15 -8.14
N LYS A 51 -22.38 -8.29 -7.62
CA LYS A 51 -23.60 -7.85 -8.32
C LYS A 51 -23.59 -6.34 -8.57
N TYR A 52 -22.93 -5.60 -7.68
CA TYR A 52 -22.91 -4.15 -7.67
C TYR A 52 -21.65 -3.56 -8.33
N CYS A 53 -20.50 -4.16 -8.09
CA CYS A 53 -19.22 -3.71 -8.62
C CYS A 53 -19.01 -4.05 -10.12
N GLY A 54 -19.90 -4.87 -10.70
CA GLY A 54 -19.84 -5.22 -12.12
C GLY A 54 -18.44 -5.68 -12.54
N HIS A 55 -17.96 -5.16 -13.67
CA HIS A 55 -16.61 -5.41 -14.17
C HIS A 55 -15.60 -4.31 -13.80
N ASP A 56 -16.04 -3.08 -13.50
CA ASP A 56 -15.20 -1.88 -13.54
C ASP A 56 -14.54 -1.50 -12.21
N CYS A 57 -14.74 -2.26 -11.13
CA CYS A 57 -14.09 -2.00 -9.84
C CYS A 57 -13.46 -3.22 -9.17
N ILE A 58 -12.79 -2.94 -8.05
CA ILE A 58 -12.24 -3.94 -7.14
C ILE A 58 -13.39 -4.61 -6.37
N PRO A 59 -13.68 -5.91 -6.62
CA PRO A 59 -14.84 -6.56 -6.03
C PRO A 59 -14.75 -6.66 -4.50
N GLY A 60 -15.83 -6.32 -3.80
CA GLY A 60 -15.90 -6.43 -2.35
C GLY A 60 -14.90 -5.52 -1.63
N LEU A 61 -14.55 -4.38 -2.22
CA LEU A 61 -13.68 -3.37 -1.59
C LEU A 61 -14.26 -1.98 -1.77
N LYS A 62 -14.75 -1.40 -0.67
CA LYS A 62 -15.20 -0.02 -0.63
C LYS A 62 -14.02 0.93 -0.46
N ILE A 63 -14.10 2.07 -1.13
CA ILE A 63 -13.15 3.18 -1.05
C ILE A 63 -13.01 3.68 0.39
N GLY A 64 -14.10 3.73 1.16
CA GLY A 64 -14.09 4.12 2.56
C GLY A 64 -13.19 3.24 3.41
N THR A 65 -13.20 1.92 3.19
CA THR A 65 -12.33 0.98 3.91
C THR A 65 -10.85 1.23 3.63
N VAL A 66 -10.50 1.54 2.38
CA VAL A 66 -9.11 1.87 2.00
C VAL A 66 -8.69 3.22 2.57
N VAL A 67 -9.59 4.22 2.55
CA VAL A 67 -9.36 5.55 3.14
C VAL A 67 -9.15 5.45 4.66
N GLU A 68 -10.00 4.72 5.37
CA GLU A 68 -9.86 4.48 6.82
C GLU A 68 -8.53 3.80 7.16
N ALA A 69 -8.13 2.79 6.36
CA ALA A 69 -6.84 2.13 6.53
C ALA A 69 -5.67 3.11 6.33
N LEU A 70 -5.73 3.96 5.30
CA LEU A 70 -4.71 4.98 5.03
C LEU A 70 -4.64 6.02 6.16
N GLN A 71 -5.79 6.47 6.66
CA GLN A 71 -5.89 7.38 7.81
C GLN A 71 -5.32 6.75 9.08
N GLY A 72 -5.60 5.47 9.34
CA GLY A 72 -5.01 4.71 10.45
C GLY A 72 -3.48 4.62 10.38
N GLN A 73 -2.93 4.67 9.16
CA GLN A 73 -1.49 4.75 8.88
C GLN A 73 -0.94 6.20 8.86
N GLY A 74 -1.76 7.19 9.21
CA GLY A 74 -1.36 8.59 9.32
C GLY A 74 -1.50 9.42 8.04
N HIS A 75 -2.14 8.92 6.99
CA HIS A 75 -2.43 9.72 5.79
C HIS A 75 -3.52 10.75 6.09
N ALA A 76 -3.31 11.98 5.60
CA ALA A 76 -4.37 12.96 5.48
C ALA A 76 -5.16 12.69 4.18
N CYS A 77 -6.43 12.35 4.30
CA CYS A 77 -7.30 12.05 3.17
C CYS A 77 -8.36 13.14 2.98
N ALA A 78 -8.62 13.51 1.73
CA ALA A 78 -9.63 14.49 1.34
C ALA A 78 -10.49 13.96 0.20
N ASP A 79 -11.81 14.09 0.34
CA ASP A 79 -12.76 13.76 -0.72
C ASP A 79 -12.78 14.85 -1.80
N LYS A 80 -12.53 14.47 -3.05
CA LYS A 80 -12.52 15.32 -4.24
C LYS A 80 -13.66 14.98 -5.20
N ARG A 81 -14.82 14.55 -4.69
CA ARG A 81 -16.06 14.19 -5.41
C ARG A 81 -15.92 12.99 -6.35
N GLN A 82 -14.97 13.00 -7.27
CA GLN A 82 -14.68 11.89 -8.20
C GLN A 82 -13.65 10.90 -7.66
N PHE A 83 -12.82 11.34 -6.72
CA PHE A 83 -11.79 10.51 -6.11
C PHE A 83 -11.53 10.94 -4.66
N TRP A 84 -10.87 10.09 -3.89
CA TRP A 84 -10.25 10.48 -2.61
C TRP A 84 -8.76 10.68 -2.83
N SER A 85 -8.21 11.76 -2.29
CA SER A 85 -6.77 12.03 -2.31
C SER A 85 -6.20 11.86 -0.91
N CYS A 86 -5.32 10.90 -0.73
CA CYS A 86 -4.66 10.57 0.53
C CYS A 86 -3.17 10.87 0.43
N GLN A 87 -2.63 11.58 1.42
CA GLN A 87 -1.23 12.02 1.43
C GLN A 87 -0.59 11.79 2.79
N LEU A 88 0.61 11.20 2.78
CA LEU A 88 1.47 11.06 3.95
C LEU A 88 2.84 11.64 3.62
N ARG A 89 3.35 12.49 4.52
CA ARG A 89 4.68 13.09 4.38
C ARG A 89 5.60 12.60 5.50
N ILE A 90 6.71 12.00 5.10
CA ILE A 90 7.77 11.57 6.02
C ILE A 90 9.06 12.29 5.60
N GLY A 91 9.41 13.34 6.36
CA GLY A 91 10.53 14.21 6.02
C GLY A 91 10.34 14.90 4.66
N LYS A 92 11.16 14.52 3.68
CA LYS A 92 11.13 15.05 2.29
C LYS A 92 10.35 14.14 1.32
N VAL A 93 10.06 12.91 1.73
CA VAL A 93 9.35 11.93 0.91
C VAL A 93 7.84 12.11 1.13
N ARG A 94 7.07 12.04 0.05
CA ARG A 94 5.61 12.02 0.10
C ARG A 94 5.11 10.73 -0.51
N PHE A 95 4.15 10.11 0.17
CA PHE A 95 3.34 9.01 -0.30
C PHE A 95 1.96 9.57 -0.61
N GLU A 96 1.50 9.35 -1.83
CA GLU A 96 0.23 9.86 -2.35
C GLU A 96 -0.58 8.71 -2.91
N ALA A 97 -1.88 8.73 -2.70
CA ALA A 97 -2.82 7.81 -3.31
C ALA A 97 -4.08 8.55 -3.70
N ASP A 98 -4.41 8.52 -4.98
CA ASP A 98 -5.69 8.96 -5.49
C ASP A 98 -6.54 7.72 -5.84
N LEU A 99 -7.67 7.58 -5.14
CA LEU A 99 -8.62 6.47 -5.27
C LEU A 99 -9.83 6.95 -6.07
N PHE A 100 -9.92 6.55 -7.33
CA PHE A 100 -10.98 7.00 -8.23
C PHE A 100 -12.21 6.12 -8.13
N ARG A 101 -13.37 6.78 -8.09
CA ARG A 101 -14.68 6.15 -8.06
C ARG A 101 -15.08 5.66 -9.43
N VAL A 102 -15.95 4.65 -9.48
CA VAL A 102 -16.60 4.25 -10.74
C VAL A 102 -17.64 5.30 -11.13
N PRO A 103 -17.59 5.88 -12.35
CA PRO A 103 -18.42 7.02 -12.74
C PRO A 103 -19.89 6.67 -13.05
N ASP A 104 -20.18 5.47 -13.56
CA ASP A 104 -21.43 5.19 -14.28
C ASP A 104 -22.54 4.52 -13.46
N VAL A 105 -22.43 4.55 -12.13
CA VAL A 105 -23.36 3.77 -11.31
C VAL A 105 -23.82 4.62 -10.12
N ALA A 106 -25.10 5.00 -10.14
CA ALA A 106 -25.70 6.06 -9.31
C ALA A 106 -25.65 5.81 -7.78
N ASP A 107 -25.51 4.56 -7.36
CA ASP A 107 -25.36 4.13 -5.95
C ASP A 107 -23.92 3.70 -5.58
N PHE A 108 -22.90 3.98 -6.41
CA PHE A 108 -21.60 3.27 -6.38
C PHE A 108 -20.39 4.18 -6.27
N TYR A 109 -20.59 5.39 -5.75
CA TYR A 109 -19.51 6.29 -5.33
C TYR A 109 -18.61 5.70 -4.23
N GLU A 110 -18.93 4.51 -3.75
CA GLU A 110 -18.20 3.78 -2.73
C GLU A 110 -17.17 2.77 -3.28
N TYR A 111 -17.09 2.51 -4.59
CA TYR A 111 -16.15 1.52 -5.13
C TYR A 111 -14.97 2.12 -5.89
N ILE A 112 -13.85 1.40 -5.90
CA ILE A 112 -12.59 1.83 -6.51
C ILE A 112 -12.48 1.26 -7.93
N GLY A 113 -12.49 2.12 -8.94
CA GLY A 113 -12.30 1.74 -10.34
C GLY A 113 -10.87 1.94 -10.85
N LYS A 114 -10.15 2.91 -10.26
CA LYS A 114 -8.75 3.20 -10.58
C LYS A 114 -8.02 3.67 -9.33
N VAL A 115 -6.73 3.33 -9.23
CA VAL A 115 -5.84 3.84 -8.19
C VAL A 115 -4.61 4.44 -8.86
N GLU A 116 -4.20 5.62 -8.41
CA GLU A 116 -2.91 6.21 -8.70
C GLU A 116 -2.14 6.33 -7.39
N ALA A 117 -1.10 5.52 -7.20
CA ALA A 117 -0.22 5.57 -6.04
C ALA A 117 1.13 6.17 -6.45
N ARG A 118 1.58 7.21 -5.76
CA ARG A 118 2.80 7.94 -6.11
C ARG A 118 3.73 8.08 -4.91
N ILE A 119 5.02 7.98 -5.17
CA ILE A 119 6.07 8.34 -4.22
C ILE A 119 6.85 9.50 -4.81
N VAL A 120 6.86 10.64 -4.12
CA VAL A 120 7.54 11.86 -4.55
C VAL A 120 8.83 12.06 -3.75
N ASN A 121 9.91 12.38 -4.46
CA ASN A 121 11.27 12.46 -3.94
C ASN A 121 11.72 11.19 -3.21
N PRO A 122 11.60 9.99 -3.81
CA PRO A 122 12.11 8.79 -3.19
C PRO A 122 13.62 8.89 -3.00
N ASP A 123 14.12 8.29 -1.93
CA ASP A 123 15.55 8.12 -1.66
C ASP A 123 15.88 6.64 -1.40
N SER A 124 17.17 6.31 -1.29
CA SER A 124 17.60 4.93 -1.08
C SER A 124 17.09 4.32 0.23
N THR A 125 16.77 5.14 1.22
CA THR A 125 16.25 4.68 2.52
C THR A 125 14.75 4.39 2.50
N THR A 126 14.03 4.95 1.53
CA THR A 126 12.59 4.82 1.37
C THR A 126 12.18 3.88 0.23
N ALA A 127 13.13 3.32 -0.51
CA ALA A 127 12.87 2.39 -1.60
C ALA A 127 12.02 1.17 -1.18
N ALA A 128 12.35 0.55 -0.04
CA ALA A 128 11.58 -0.59 0.48
C ALA A 128 10.16 -0.18 0.89
N ALA A 129 10.03 0.91 1.66
CA ALA A 129 8.71 1.43 2.05
C ALA A 129 7.87 1.84 0.83
N GLY A 130 8.52 2.34 -0.22
CA GLY A 130 7.90 2.66 -1.49
C GLY A 130 7.36 1.43 -2.22
N LEU A 131 8.18 0.38 -2.30
CA LEU A 131 7.76 -0.90 -2.86
C LEU A 131 6.59 -1.49 -2.08
N ASP A 132 6.65 -1.48 -0.74
CA ASP A 132 5.57 -1.99 0.11
C ASP A 132 4.28 -1.20 -0.09
N TYR A 133 4.39 0.14 -0.15
CA TYR A 133 3.26 1.04 -0.40
C TYR A 133 2.58 0.74 -1.74
N MET A 134 3.36 0.66 -2.82
CA MET A 134 2.82 0.35 -4.15
C MET A 134 2.28 -1.08 -4.24
N SER A 135 2.96 -2.05 -3.64
CA SER A 135 2.54 -3.45 -3.63
C SER A 135 1.23 -3.65 -2.88
N TRP A 136 1.02 -2.92 -1.79
CA TRP A 136 -0.24 -2.97 -1.06
C TRP A 136 -1.42 -2.59 -1.96
N PHE A 137 -1.33 -1.48 -2.69
CA PHE A 137 -2.39 -1.11 -3.64
C PHE A 137 -2.54 -2.12 -4.77
N ALA A 138 -1.41 -2.51 -5.39
CA ALA A 138 -1.43 -3.38 -6.57
C ALA A 138 -2.09 -4.73 -6.28
N THR A 139 -1.99 -5.20 -5.04
CA THR A 139 -2.51 -6.49 -4.61
C THR A 139 -3.97 -6.45 -4.16
N LEU A 140 -4.56 -5.26 -3.95
CA LEU A 140 -5.97 -5.12 -3.55
C LEU A 140 -6.96 -5.90 -4.44
N PRO A 141 -6.84 -5.88 -5.79
CA PRO A 141 -7.74 -6.63 -6.65
C PRO A 141 -7.58 -8.16 -6.56
N HIS A 142 -6.43 -8.61 -6.06
CA HIS A 142 -6.03 -10.01 -6.05
C HIS A 142 -5.83 -10.57 -4.65
N ARG A 143 -6.31 -9.88 -3.59
CA ARG A 143 -6.07 -10.23 -2.18
C ARG A 143 -6.38 -11.69 -1.83
N ASP A 144 -7.36 -12.28 -2.51
CA ASP A 144 -7.83 -13.65 -2.30
C ASP A 144 -7.12 -14.69 -3.20
N ASP A 145 -6.18 -14.26 -4.04
CA ASP A 145 -5.34 -15.09 -4.90
C ASP A 145 -3.85 -14.89 -4.53
N PRO A 146 -3.33 -15.67 -3.56
CA PRO A 146 -1.94 -15.57 -3.12
C PRO A 146 -0.93 -15.78 -4.25
N SER A 147 -1.29 -16.54 -5.29
CA SER A 147 -0.40 -16.83 -6.41
C SER A 147 -0.18 -15.58 -7.27
N THR A 148 -1.26 -14.85 -7.56
CA THR A 148 -1.21 -13.59 -8.30
C THR A 148 -0.56 -12.49 -7.46
N VAL A 149 -0.88 -12.41 -6.16
CA VAL A 149 -0.23 -11.48 -5.22
C VAL A 149 1.29 -11.64 -5.24
N LYS A 150 1.77 -12.89 -5.15
CA LYS A 150 3.22 -13.18 -5.19
C LYS A 150 3.85 -12.78 -6.52
N LYS A 151 3.18 -13.08 -7.64
CA LYS A 151 3.66 -12.74 -8.99
C LYS A 151 3.79 -11.22 -9.17
N LEU A 152 2.76 -10.47 -8.73
CA LEU A 152 2.73 -9.01 -8.85
C LEU A 152 3.75 -8.32 -7.94
N GLY A 153 3.93 -8.82 -6.71
CA GLY A 153 4.96 -8.33 -5.79
C GLY A 153 6.37 -8.55 -6.35
N GLY A 154 6.63 -9.73 -6.95
CA GLY A 154 7.90 -10.00 -7.64
C GLY A 154 8.15 -9.06 -8.80
N TRP A 155 7.13 -8.87 -9.65
CA TRP A 155 7.21 -7.92 -10.77
C TRP A 155 7.48 -6.48 -10.28
N LEU A 156 6.75 -5.97 -9.28
CA LEU A 156 6.99 -4.63 -8.74
C LEU A 156 8.40 -4.49 -8.15
N ALA A 157 8.90 -5.50 -7.44
CA ALA A 157 10.24 -5.48 -6.86
C ALA A 157 11.33 -5.38 -7.94
N GLU A 158 11.17 -6.09 -9.06
CA GLU A 158 12.07 -6.01 -10.20
C GLU A 158 11.97 -4.64 -10.89
N GLN A 159 10.76 -4.12 -11.09
CA GLN A 159 10.53 -2.93 -11.91
C GLN A 159 10.74 -1.60 -11.17
N ILE A 160 10.58 -1.56 -9.84
CA ILE A 160 10.79 -0.32 -9.07
C ILE A 160 12.24 0.14 -9.08
N THR A 161 13.18 -0.80 -9.23
CA THR A 161 14.62 -0.52 -9.34
C THR A 161 15.11 -0.44 -10.79
N GLY A 162 14.32 -0.90 -11.75
CA GLY A 162 14.62 -0.80 -13.18
C GLY A 162 14.47 0.61 -13.76
N ASP A 163 14.92 0.77 -15.00
CA ASP A 163 14.80 2.01 -15.77
C ASP A 163 13.64 1.91 -16.79
N GLY A 164 12.90 3.02 -16.97
CA GLY A 164 11.83 3.14 -17.98
C GLY A 164 10.42 2.87 -17.46
N ASP A 165 9.43 3.21 -18.28
CA ASP A 165 8.02 2.98 -17.97
C ASP A 165 7.64 1.55 -18.37
N VAL A 166 6.88 0.87 -17.51
CA VAL A 166 6.53 -0.54 -17.73
C VAL A 166 5.06 -0.81 -17.45
N THR A 167 4.49 -1.70 -18.24
CA THR A 167 3.09 -2.13 -18.09
C THR A 167 3.04 -3.63 -17.87
N PHE A 168 2.25 -4.04 -16.88
CA PHE A 168 1.95 -5.45 -16.61
C PHE A 168 0.44 -5.63 -16.63
N VAL A 169 0.00 -6.67 -17.34
CA VAL A 169 -1.43 -6.87 -17.63
C VAL A 169 -1.86 -8.25 -17.16
N LEU A 170 -2.88 -8.27 -16.32
CA LEU A 170 -3.67 -9.45 -15.95
C LEU A 170 -5.14 -9.12 -16.26
N ASP A 171 -6.04 -9.30 -15.30
CA ASP A 171 -7.41 -8.75 -15.30
C ASP A 171 -7.43 -7.24 -15.03
N TRP A 172 -6.31 -6.73 -14.52
CA TRP A 172 -6.02 -5.32 -14.27
C TRP A 172 -4.76 -4.93 -15.06
N GLU A 173 -4.74 -3.69 -15.51
CA GLU A 173 -3.57 -3.06 -16.12
C GLU A 173 -2.83 -2.28 -15.03
N TYR A 174 -1.54 -2.57 -14.89
CA TYR A 174 -0.62 -1.92 -13.96
C TYR A 174 0.43 -1.18 -14.77
N ALA A 175 0.52 0.13 -14.63
CA ALA A 175 1.55 0.95 -15.25
C ALA A 175 2.43 1.56 -14.16
N LEU A 176 3.74 1.35 -14.27
CA LEU A 176 4.73 1.98 -13.40
C LEU A 176 5.49 3.01 -14.22
N GLU A 177 5.37 4.28 -13.86
CA GLU A 177 5.96 5.41 -14.56
C GLU A 177 6.93 6.20 -13.69
N ARG A 178 8.01 6.69 -14.29
CA ARG A 178 9.01 7.53 -13.61
C ARG A 178 8.98 8.95 -14.17
N LYS A 179 8.51 9.90 -13.35
CA LYS A 179 8.40 11.30 -13.74
C LYS A 179 9.59 12.09 -13.23
N ALA A 180 10.53 12.42 -14.13
CA ALA A 180 11.77 13.12 -13.80
C ALA A 180 11.54 14.55 -13.29
N ASN A 181 10.54 15.25 -13.83
CA ASN A 181 10.17 16.62 -13.46
C ASN A 181 9.70 16.75 -12.00
N THR A 182 8.93 15.78 -11.52
CA THR A 182 8.43 15.72 -10.13
C THR A 182 9.27 14.81 -9.25
N ARG A 183 10.30 14.17 -9.83
CA ARG A 183 11.17 13.20 -9.15
C ARG A 183 10.32 12.14 -8.43
N SER A 184 9.36 11.56 -9.15
CA SER A 184 8.39 10.62 -8.59
C SER A 184 8.31 9.31 -9.35
N VAL A 185 7.97 8.24 -8.63
CA VAL A 185 7.56 6.95 -9.19
C VAL A 185 6.06 6.82 -8.97
N GLU A 186 5.33 6.42 -9.99
CA GLU A 186 3.87 6.35 -9.98
C GLU A 186 3.40 5.00 -10.47
N LEU A 187 2.57 4.34 -9.66
CA LEU A 187 1.81 3.15 -10.03
C LEU A 187 0.38 3.58 -10.36
N THR A 188 -0.03 3.39 -11.59
CA THR A 188 -1.44 3.44 -11.98
C THR A 188 -1.98 2.02 -12.10
N MET A 189 -3.13 1.74 -11.49
CA MET A 189 -3.90 0.54 -11.79
C MET A 189 -5.33 0.88 -12.19
N LYS A 190 -5.84 0.16 -13.18
CA LYS A 190 -7.23 0.23 -13.65
C LYS A 190 -7.64 -1.13 -14.18
N ARG A 191 -8.94 -1.39 -14.22
CA ARG A 191 -9.45 -2.60 -14.87
C ARG A 191 -9.10 -2.57 -16.37
N ARG A 192 -8.80 -3.73 -16.94
CA ARG A 192 -8.65 -3.91 -18.39
C ARG A 192 -10.04 -4.00 -19.03
N TYR A 193 -10.27 -3.23 -20.09
CA TYR A 193 -11.46 -3.32 -20.95
C TYR A 193 -11.40 -4.51 -21.92
#